data_AF-A0A137QGC7-F1
#
_entry.id   AF-A0A137QGC7-F1
#
_cell.length_a   1.000
_cell.length_b   1.000
_cell.length_c   1.000
_cell.angle_alpha   90.00
_cell.angle_beta   90.00
_cell.angle_gamma   90.00
#
_symmetry.space_group_name_H-M   'P 1'
#
loop_
_entity.id
_entity.type
_entity.pdbx_description
1 polymer ?
#
loop_
_entity_poly.entity_id
_entity_poly.type
_entity_poly.pdbx_seq_one_letter_code
_entity_poly.pdbx_strand_id
1 'polypeptide(L)'
;MVPTGREEQGRAFTKKSIAGVQGGKETGRKKAEIAAIGTFWAGYGRARVLQAAFHFRKVPPQFGFVVVTLLVRLVIKKPPIRRRRRRQKVWALVKMSVNHKILRTANAPNTSPDAIETDVAQALVDLENSVPELKTELRALQISAAREVDVRGGKKAIVIFVPVPQLKAFHKIQARLTRELEKKFSDRHVVFIAQRRMLRKPTRNSRVKQKRPRSRTLTNVHEKILEDLVFPTEIVGKRTRISADGSKLLKVFLDSKDATSLEYKLDSFSSVYRRLTGKEVKFEFPEVPQE
;
A
#
# COMPACT_ATOMS: atom_id res chain seq x y z
N MET A 1 -31.92 8.24 56.63
CA MET A 1 -32.15 9.69 56.77
C MET A 1 -30.98 10.41 56.14
N VAL A 2 -31.19 11.03 54.98
CA VAL A 2 -30.20 11.86 54.29
C VAL A 2 -30.60 13.31 54.52
N PRO A 3 -29.69 14.20 54.93
CA PRO A 3 -29.89 15.62 54.73
C PRO A 3 -29.00 16.14 53.61
N THR A 4 -29.68 16.75 52.65
CA THR A 4 -29.20 17.71 51.66
C THR A 4 -28.65 18.98 52.33
N GLY A 5 -27.50 19.46 51.88
CA GLY A 5 -26.93 20.76 52.25
C GLY A 5 -26.19 21.37 51.06
N ARG A 6 -26.82 22.37 50.47
CA ARG A 6 -26.35 23.25 49.39
C ARG A 6 -25.60 24.40 50.06
N GLU A 7 -24.40 24.76 49.61
CA GLU A 7 -23.88 26.12 49.77
C GLU A 7 -22.90 26.45 48.64
N GLU A 8 -23.31 27.43 47.84
CA GLU A 8 -22.50 28.14 46.85
C GLU A 8 -21.66 29.20 47.58
N GLN A 9 -20.37 29.30 47.28
CA GLN A 9 -19.65 30.58 47.30
C GLN A 9 -18.62 30.61 46.16
N GLY A 10 -18.83 31.55 45.25
CA GLY A 10 -17.91 31.86 44.17
C GLY A 10 -16.69 32.64 44.65
N ARG A 11 -15.58 32.47 43.93
CA ARG A 11 -14.55 33.50 43.80
C ARG A 11 -14.17 33.66 42.33
N ALA A 12 -14.54 34.82 41.83
CA ALA A 12 -14.06 35.42 40.59
C ALA A 12 -12.68 36.05 40.78
N PHE A 13 -12.08 36.47 39.66
CA PHE A 13 -10.86 37.27 39.48
C PHE A 13 -9.53 36.49 39.65
N THR A 14 -8.56 36.58 38.72
CA THR A 14 -8.13 37.75 37.94
C THR A 14 -7.63 37.42 36.53
N LYS A 15 -8.08 38.22 35.55
CA LYS A 15 -7.35 38.53 34.31
C LYS A 15 -6.16 39.45 34.62
N LYS A 16 -4.96 39.07 34.19
CA LYS A 16 -3.75 39.89 33.89
C LYS A 16 -2.75 38.86 33.34
N SER A 17 -2.19 38.95 32.14
CA SER A 17 -1.52 40.13 31.57
C SER A 17 -1.49 40.06 30.04
N ILE A 18 -1.98 41.12 29.41
CA ILE A 18 -1.64 41.59 28.06
C ILE A 18 -0.93 42.93 28.27
N ALA A 19 0.21 43.12 27.60
CA ALA A 19 1.00 44.34 27.32
C ALA A 19 2.47 43.97 27.54
N GLY A 20 3.31 43.83 26.51
CA GLY A 20 3.82 44.87 25.61
C GLY A 20 5.29 44.47 25.38
N VAL A 21 5.80 44.47 24.15
CA VAL A 21 6.77 45.44 23.62
C VAL A 21 6.81 45.15 22.10
N GLN A 22 6.14 45.94 21.25
CA GLN A 22 6.74 46.97 20.37
C GLN A 22 8.16 46.61 19.88
N GLY A 23 8.38 46.29 18.61
CA GLY A 23 8.37 47.27 17.55
C GLY A 23 9.81 47.61 17.16
N GLY A 24 10.28 47.04 16.05
CA GLY A 24 11.59 47.33 15.48
C GLY A 24 11.52 47.22 13.96
N LYS A 25 11.25 48.35 13.30
CA LYS A 25 11.52 48.57 11.88
C LYS A 25 13.01 48.86 11.75
N GLU A 26 13.70 48.20 10.82
CA GLU A 26 14.89 48.75 10.15
C GLU A 26 15.09 47.98 8.82
N THR A 27 14.60 48.52 7.71
CA THR A 27 15.39 49.19 6.64
C THR A 27 16.65 48.46 6.19
N GLY A 28 16.53 47.81 5.02
CA GLY A 28 17.38 48.06 3.85
C GLY A 28 18.89 47.87 3.98
N ARG A 29 19.42 46.83 3.30
CA ARG A 29 20.62 46.89 2.43
C ARG A 29 21.04 45.47 2.04
N LYS A 30 20.61 45.00 0.88
CA LYS A 30 21.42 44.12 0.00
C LYS A 30 21.11 44.46 -1.46
N LYS A 31 21.61 45.63 -1.87
CA LYS A 31 22.06 45.89 -3.24
C LYS A 31 23.50 45.36 -3.35
N ALA A 32 23.84 44.97 -4.56
CA ALA A 32 25.16 44.71 -5.12
C ALA A 32 25.56 43.23 -5.26
N GLU A 33 25.99 42.96 -6.50
CA GLU A 33 26.51 41.73 -7.11
C GLU A 33 25.44 40.65 -7.35
N ILE A 34 24.93 40.42 -8.56
CA ILE A 34 25.64 40.31 -9.85
C ILE A 34 24.77 40.90 -10.99
N ALA A 35 25.24 42.00 -11.59
CA ALA A 35 24.99 42.35 -13.00
C ALA A 35 26.21 41.81 -13.79
N ALA A 36 26.22 41.46 -15.06
CA ALA A 36 25.33 41.61 -16.21
C ALA A 36 25.64 40.43 -17.16
N ILE A 37 24.75 40.01 -18.06
CA ILE A 37 24.69 40.34 -19.50
C ILE A 37 23.64 39.33 -20.01
N GLY A 38 22.62 39.60 -20.80
CA GLY A 38 22.14 40.77 -21.53
C GLY A 38 20.93 40.25 -22.34
N THR A 39 19.86 41.03 -22.31
CA THR A 39 18.88 41.25 -23.41
C THR A 39 18.58 40.10 -24.38
N PHE A 40 17.30 39.70 -24.47
CA PHE A 40 16.41 40.02 -25.60
C PHE A 40 15.12 39.17 -25.54
N TRP A 41 13.98 39.82 -25.27
CA TRP A 41 12.65 39.24 -25.47
C TRP A 41 11.79 40.31 -26.13
N ALA A 42 11.36 40.05 -27.36
CA ALA A 42 10.11 40.54 -27.93
C ALA A 42 9.93 39.93 -29.33
N GLY A 43 8.79 39.29 -29.58
CA GLY A 43 8.34 39.03 -30.95
C GLY A 43 7.54 37.75 -31.13
N TYR A 44 6.21 37.86 -31.02
CA TYR A 44 5.18 37.28 -31.91
C TYR A 44 5.50 35.93 -32.62
N GLY A 45 4.69 34.88 -32.59
CA GLY A 45 3.25 34.81 -32.40
C GLY A 45 2.74 33.38 -32.63
N ARG A 46 1.45 33.21 -32.34
CA ARG A 46 0.67 31.95 -32.35
C ARG A 46 0.68 31.25 -33.71
N ALA A 47 0.95 29.94 -33.72
CA ALA A 47 0.71 29.06 -34.86
C ALA A 47 -0.78 28.67 -34.94
N ARG A 48 -1.37 28.87 -36.13
CA ARG A 48 -2.75 28.51 -36.48
C ARG A 48 -2.72 27.35 -37.48
N VAL A 49 -3.71 26.48 -37.33
CA VAL A 49 -4.04 25.28 -38.11
C VAL A 49 -4.48 25.62 -39.56
N LEU A 50 -4.17 24.73 -40.52
CA LEU A 50 -4.93 24.30 -41.74
C LEU A 50 -3.91 23.72 -42.76
N GLN A 51 -3.89 22.42 -43.08
CA GLN A 51 -4.73 21.60 -43.98
C GLN A 51 -4.44 21.80 -45.49
N ALA A 52 -4.49 20.68 -46.24
CA ALA A 52 -4.35 20.48 -47.71
C ALA A 52 -2.94 20.04 -48.17
N ALA A 53 -2.72 19.12 -49.11
CA ALA A 53 -3.61 18.27 -49.90
C ALA A 53 -2.79 17.12 -50.53
N PHE A 54 -3.51 16.05 -50.84
CA PHE A 54 -3.16 14.85 -51.60
C PHE A 54 -2.91 15.17 -53.09
N HIS A 55 -1.93 14.54 -53.76
CA HIS A 55 -2.10 13.65 -54.95
C HIS A 55 -0.83 13.51 -55.82
N PHE A 56 -0.52 12.23 -56.15
CA PHE A 56 0.01 11.72 -57.43
C PHE A 56 1.47 12.10 -57.84
N ARG A 57 2.34 11.25 -58.42
CA ARG A 57 2.18 10.04 -59.25
C ARG A 57 3.55 9.37 -59.51
N LYS A 58 3.56 8.02 -59.69
CA LYS A 58 4.44 7.14 -60.52
C LYS A 58 5.98 7.15 -60.33
N VAL A 59 6.65 6.08 -59.86
CA VAL A 59 6.99 4.74 -60.45
C VAL A 59 8.34 4.74 -61.24
N PRO A 60 9.19 3.69 -61.11
CA PRO A 60 10.67 3.65 -61.33
C PRO A 60 11.00 3.18 -62.78
N PRO A 61 12.22 2.75 -63.28
CA PRO A 61 13.12 1.68 -62.74
C PRO A 61 14.64 1.68 -63.21
N GLN A 62 15.38 0.61 -62.83
CA GLN A 62 16.51 -0.07 -63.53
C GLN A 62 18.00 0.37 -63.48
N PHE A 63 18.86 -0.67 -63.40
CA PHE A 63 20.30 -0.83 -63.79
C PHE A 63 21.35 0.08 -63.13
N GLY A 64 22.52 -0.34 -62.63
CA GLY A 64 23.47 -1.40 -63.02
C GLY A 64 24.88 -0.75 -63.11
N PHE A 65 25.97 -1.50 -62.90
CA PHE A 65 27.41 -1.12 -62.93
C PHE A 65 28.00 -0.54 -61.62
N VAL A 66 28.91 -1.17 -60.87
CA VAL A 66 30.17 -1.92 -61.12
C VAL A 66 31.39 -0.98 -61.24
N VAL A 67 32.38 -1.29 -60.38
CA VAL A 67 33.83 -1.00 -60.37
C VAL A 67 34.41 0.30 -59.76
N VAL A 68 35.50 0.07 -59.00
CA VAL A 68 36.73 0.86 -58.75
C VAL A 68 36.77 1.80 -57.53
N THR A 69 37.33 1.24 -56.46
CA THR A 69 38.53 1.73 -55.75
C THR A 69 38.71 3.24 -55.51
N LEU A 70 38.57 3.67 -54.24
CA LEU A 70 39.40 4.76 -53.73
C LEU A 70 39.69 4.61 -52.23
N LEU A 71 40.98 4.45 -51.97
CA LEU A 71 41.65 4.28 -50.70
C LEU A 71 41.72 5.64 -50.01
N VAL A 72 40.86 5.89 -49.02
CA VAL A 72 41.04 7.00 -48.07
C VAL A 72 41.30 6.44 -46.68
N ARG A 73 42.58 6.48 -46.34
CA ARG A 73 43.22 6.08 -45.08
C ARG A 73 42.75 7.02 -43.97
N LEU A 74 41.71 6.62 -43.23
CA LEU A 74 41.20 7.39 -42.09
C LEU A 74 42.12 7.19 -40.88
N VAL A 75 43.03 8.15 -40.70
CA VAL A 75 43.90 8.29 -39.51
C VAL A 75 43.01 8.63 -38.31
N ILE A 76 42.53 7.61 -37.59
CA ILE A 76 41.94 7.79 -36.26
C ILE A 76 43.09 7.82 -35.25
N LYS A 77 43.47 9.04 -34.88
CA LYS A 77 44.34 9.40 -33.76
C LYS A 77 43.74 8.77 -32.48
N LYS A 78 44.37 7.72 -31.92
CA LYS A 78 43.98 7.14 -30.62
C LYS A 78 44.18 8.18 -29.51
N PRO A 79 43.14 8.56 -28.74
CA PRO A 79 43.33 9.33 -27.51
C PRO A 79 43.80 8.44 -26.35
N PRO A 80 44.51 9.01 -25.35
CA PRO A 80 45.24 8.24 -24.35
C PRO A 80 44.32 7.55 -23.33
N ILE A 81 44.79 6.39 -22.90
CA ILE A 81 44.25 5.51 -21.86
C ILE A 81 44.10 6.29 -20.54
N ARG A 82 42.92 6.89 -20.33
CA ARG A 82 42.48 7.37 -19.01
C ARG A 82 41.76 6.24 -18.30
N ARG A 83 42.46 5.71 -17.27
CA ARG A 83 41.98 4.85 -16.18
C ARG A 83 40.46 4.62 -16.20
N ARG A 84 40.04 3.48 -16.76
CA ARG A 84 38.75 2.86 -16.42
C ARG A 84 38.81 2.54 -14.93
N ARG A 85 38.42 3.49 -14.07
CA ARG A 85 37.84 3.13 -12.77
C ARG A 85 36.68 2.23 -13.14
N ARG A 86 36.89 0.92 -12.95
CA ARG A 86 35.81 -0.06 -12.78
C ARG A 86 34.82 0.61 -11.84
N ARG A 87 33.76 1.22 -12.38
CA ARG A 87 32.47 1.21 -11.74
C ARG A 87 32.09 -0.26 -11.72
N GLN A 88 32.67 -1.01 -10.77
CA GLN A 88 31.96 -2.08 -10.14
C GLN A 88 30.69 -1.40 -9.64
N LYS A 89 29.64 -1.41 -10.47
CA LYS A 89 28.30 -1.57 -9.96
C LYS A 89 28.36 -2.91 -9.27
N VAL A 90 28.79 -2.88 -8.01
CA VAL A 90 28.52 -3.92 -7.06
C VAL A 90 27.00 -4.03 -7.14
N TRP A 91 26.53 -5.05 -7.85
CA TRP A 91 25.23 -5.61 -7.56
C TRP A 91 25.36 -6.02 -6.10
N ALA A 92 25.01 -5.10 -5.21
CA ALA A 92 24.90 -5.40 -3.81
C ALA A 92 23.91 -6.56 -3.77
N LEU A 93 24.43 -7.76 -3.55
CA LEU A 93 23.65 -8.91 -3.20
C LEU A 93 22.99 -8.51 -1.89
N VAL A 94 21.82 -7.89 -1.98
CA VAL A 94 20.98 -7.57 -0.82
C VAL A 94 20.71 -8.92 -0.18
N LYS A 95 21.49 -9.24 0.86
CA LYS A 95 21.18 -10.33 1.76
C LYS A 95 19.84 -9.95 2.38
N MET A 96 18.81 -10.73 2.08
CA MET A 96 17.50 -10.52 2.66
C MET A 96 17.64 -10.67 4.17
N SER A 97 17.51 -9.55 4.87
CA SER A 97 17.49 -9.47 6.32
C SER A 97 16.06 -9.22 6.76
N VAL A 98 15.70 -9.66 7.96
CA VAL A 98 14.39 -9.47 8.61
C VAL A 98 13.87 -8.03 8.41
N ASN A 99 14.73 -7.03 8.59
CA ASN A 99 14.37 -5.63 8.43
C ASN A 99 13.99 -5.23 7.00
N HIS A 100 14.53 -5.90 5.97
CA HIS A 100 14.18 -5.62 4.57
C HIS A 100 12.81 -6.16 4.18
N LYS A 101 12.31 -7.16 4.91
CA LYS A 101 10.96 -7.70 4.71
C LYS A 101 9.88 -6.82 5.34
N ILE A 102 10.23 -5.96 6.30
CA ILE A 102 9.26 -5.07 6.97
C ILE A 102 9.26 -3.70 6.28
N LEU A 103 8.16 -3.36 5.62
CA LEU A 103 7.94 -2.04 5.02
C LEU A 103 6.80 -1.31 5.73
N ARG A 104 7.13 -0.26 6.47
CA ARG A 104 6.13 0.57 7.14
C ARG A 104 5.32 1.37 6.11
N THR A 105 4.07 0.99 5.90
CA THR A 105 3.10 1.74 5.09
C THR A 105 2.28 2.70 5.98
N ALA A 106 1.54 3.63 5.35
CA ALA A 106 0.91 4.81 5.97
C ALA A 106 -0.02 4.61 7.19
N ASN A 107 -0.32 3.37 7.60
CA ASN A 107 -1.12 3.04 8.79
C ASN A 107 -0.36 2.13 9.80
N ALA A 108 0.84 1.65 9.47
CA ALA A 108 1.69 0.94 10.42
C ALA A 108 2.31 1.96 11.39
N PRO A 109 2.43 1.63 12.70
CA PRO A 109 3.09 2.53 13.63
C PRO A 109 4.55 2.71 13.22
N ASN A 110 5.08 3.93 13.29
CA ASN A 110 6.49 4.24 13.03
C ASN A 110 7.39 3.81 14.21
N THR A 111 6.96 2.80 14.96
CA THR A 111 7.62 2.27 16.14
C THR A 111 8.59 1.16 15.74
N SER A 112 9.49 0.82 16.66
CA SER A 112 10.33 -0.37 16.56
C SER A 112 9.50 -1.61 16.22
N PRO A 113 10.06 -2.58 15.48
CA PRO A 113 9.37 -3.82 15.15
C PRO A 113 8.92 -4.56 16.40
N ASP A 114 7.65 -4.98 16.40
CA ASP A 114 7.11 -5.82 17.47
C ASP A 114 7.75 -7.23 17.38
N ALA A 115 7.74 -7.95 18.51
CA ALA A 115 8.29 -9.31 18.58
C ALA A 115 7.65 -10.23 17.50
N ILE A 116 6.32 -10.17 17.37
CA ILE A 116 5.57 -10.96 16.38
C ILE A 116 5.97 -10.59 14.94
N GLU A 117 6.25 -9.31 14.67
CA GLU A 117 6.67 -8.87 13.33
C GLU A 117 8.04 -9.41 12.97
N THR A 118 8.95 -9.43 13.95
CA THR A 118 10.28 -10.01 13.83
C THR A 118 10.20 -11.50 13.56
N ASP A 119 9.34 -12.22 14.30
CA ASP A 119 9.14 -13.67 14.15
C ASP A 119 8.58 -14.03 12.77
N VAL A 120 7.55 -13.30 12.31
CA VAL A 120 6.98 -13.51 10.97
C VAL A 120 7.98 -13.17 9.88
N ALA A 121 8.74 -12.08 10.03
CA ALA A 121 9.74 -11.69 9.05
C ALA A 121 10.91 -12.69 9.00
N GLN A 122 11.32 -13.26 10.14
CA GLN A 122 12.31 -14.33 10.21
C GLN A 122 11.78 -15.59 9.50
N ALA A 123 10.55 -16.00 9.80
CA ALA A 123 9.92 -17.14 9.13
C ALA A 123 9.87 -16.96 7.60
N LEU A 124 9.60 -15.76 7.10
CA LEU A 124 9.61 -15.48 5.65
C LEU A 124 11.02 -15.59 5.03
N VAL A 125 12.08 -15.23 5.76
CA VAL A 125 13.47 -15.39 5.30
C VAL A 125 13.85 -16.88 5.30
N ASP A 126 13.42 -17.63 6.31
CA ASP A 126 13.67 -19.07 6.38
C ASP A 126 12.98 -19.80 5.24
N LEU A 127 11.73 -19.43 4.92
CA LEU A 127 10.97 -19.99 3.79
C LEU A 127 11.59 -19.65 2.43
N GLU A 128 12.21 -18.47 2.29
CA GLU A 128 12.96 -18.11 1.08
C GLU A 128 14.17 -19.02 0.86
N ASN A 129 14.77 -19.54 1.94
CA ASN A 129 15.92 -20.44 1.88
C ASN A 129 15.52 -21.91 1.77
N SER A 130 14.40 -22.32 2.38
CA SER A 130 13.99 -23.73 2.41
C SER A 130 13.27 -24.17 1.13
N VAL A 131 12.51 -23.28 0.48
CA VAL A 131 11.71 -23.64 -0.70
C VAL A 131 12.19 -22.86 -1.94
N PRO A 132 12.89 -23.49 -2.89
CA PRO A 132 13.44 -22.80 -4.05
C PRO A 132 12.36 -22.24 -4.99
N GLU A 133 11.16 -22.85 -5.01
CA GLU A 133 10.03 -22.37 -5.83
C GLU A 133 9.48 -21.02 -5.37
N LEU A 134 9.42 -20.78 -4.05
CA LEU A 134 8.89 -19.54 -3.48
C LEU A 134 9.93 -18.42 -3.42
N LYS A 135 11.21 -18.75 -3.58
CA LYS A 135 12.33 -17.83 -3.43
C LYS A 135 12.22 -16.60 -4.33
N THR A 136 11.92 -16.80 -5.61
CA THR A 136 11.87 -15.72 -6.60
C THR A 136 10.76 -14.72 -6.29
N GLU A 137 9.61 -15.22 -5.84
CA GLU A 137 8.44 -14.40 -5.53
C GLU A 137 8.59 -13.72 -4.17
N LEU A 138 8.99 -14.46 -3.13
CA LEU A 138 9.15 -13.94 -1.76
C LEU A 138 10.23 -12.86 -1.66
N ARG A 139 11.30 -12.91 -2.48
CA ARG A 139 12.40 -11.94 -2.41
C ARG A 139 11.95 -10.49 -2.60
N ALA A 140 10.94 -10.26 -3.45
CA ALA A 140 10.40 -8.92 -3.71
C ALA A 140 9.26 -8.51 -2.74
N LEU A 141 8.72 -9.48 -1.99
CA LEU A 141 7.56 -9.26 -1.13
C LEU A 141 7.95 -8.77 0.25
N GLN A 142 7.13 -7.86 0.76
CA GLN A 142 7.29 -7.24 2.06
C GLN A 142 5.97 -7.27 2.84
N ILE A 143 6.08 -7.21 4.15
CA ILE A 143 4.97 -7.11 5.09
C ILE A 143 4.97 -5.73 5.74
N SER A 144 3.80 -5.20 6.03
CA SER A 144 3.64 -3.91 6.71
C SER A 144 3.68 -4.02 8.22
N ALA A 145 2.95 -5.00 8.74
CA ALA A 145 2.81 -5.28 10.15
C ALA A 145 2.29 -6.71 10.33
N ALA A 146 2.43 -7.25 11.52
CA ALA A 146 1.82 -8.50 11.94
C ALA A 146 1.16 -8.27 13.31
N ARG A 147 -0.03 -8.82 13.50
CA ARG A 147 -0.75 -8.73 14.77
C ARG A 147 -1.31 -10.08 15.16
N GLU A 148 -1.21 -10.41 16.44
CA GLU A 148 -1.89 -11.55 17.00
C GLU A 148 -3.29 -11.17 17.48
N VAL A 149 -4.26 -12.05 17.22
CA VAL A 149 -5.66 -11.89 17.60
C VAL A 149 -6.12 -13.19 18.25
N ASP A 150 -6.72 -13.09 19.42
CA ASP A 150 -7.31 -14.24 20.10
C ASP A 150 -8.63 -14.64 19.42
N VAL A 151 -8.79 -15.95 19.19
CA VAL A 151 -9.98 -16.52 18.55
C VAL A 151 -10.88 -17.14 19.62
N ARG A 152 -12.19 -17.13 19.36
CA ARG A 152 -13.15 -17.86 20.18
C ARG A 152 -12.83 -19.35 20.11
N GLY A 153 -12.45 -19.96 21.24
CA GLY A 153 -11.98 -21.34 21.30
C GLY A 153 -10.51 -21.51 21.70
N GLY A 154 -9.85 -20.46 22.19
CA GLY A 154 -8.51 -20.53 22.80
C GLY A 154 -7.35 -20.61 21.81
N LYS A 155 -7.64 -20.80 20.51
CA LYS A 155 -6.66 -20.66 19.43
C LYS A 155 -6.32 -19.20 19.20
N LYS A 156 -5.14 -18.95 18.64
CA LYS A 156 -4.70 -17.60 18.26
C LYS A 156 -4.59 -17.51 16.74
N ALA A 157 -4.83 -16.33 16.20
CA ALA A 157 -4.67 -16.05 14.77
C ALA A 157 -3.62 -14.95 14.56
N ILE A 158 -2.71 -15.18 13.63
CA ILE A 158 -1.74 -14.18 13.18
C ILE A 158 -2.29 -13.50 11.93
N VAL A 159 -2.52 -12.20 12.03
CA VAL A 159 -2.95 -11.34 10.94
C VAL A 159 -1.73 -10.63 10.38
N ILE A 160 -1.36 -10.96 9.15
CA ILE A 160 -0.25 -10.35 8.44
C ILE A 160 -0.80 -9.25 7.54
N PHE A 161 -0.39 -8.01 7.81
CA PHE A 161 -0.73 -6.86 7.00
C PHE A 161 0.20 -6.73 5.81
N VAL A 162 -0.36 -6.77 4.60
CA VAL A 162 0.38 -6.70 3.34
C VAL A 162 0.22 -5.31 2.71
N PRO A 163 1.27 -4.69 2.15
CA PRO A 163 1.11 -3.49 1.34
C PRO A 163 0.16 -3.73 0.15
N VAL A 164 -0.85 -2.86 -0.03
CA VAL A 164 -1.85 -3.00 -1.11
C VAL A 164 -1.25 -3.24 -2.51
N PRO A 165 -0.12 -2.62 -2.93
CA PRO A 165 0.48 -2.90 -4.24
C PRO A 165 0.96 -4.35 -4.40
N GLN A 166 1.36 -5.01 -3.31
CA GLN A 166 1.93 -6.36 -3.31
C GLN A 166 0.87 -7.46 -3.11
N LEU A 167 -0.36 -7.10 -2.70
CA LEU A 167 -1.48 -8.01 -2.45
C LEU A 167 -1.66 -9.04 -3.58
N LYS A 168 -1.68 -8.60 -4.84
CA LYS A 168 -1.88 -9.49 -6.00
C LYS A 168 -0.78 -10.54 -6.13
N ALA A 169 0.45 -10.20 -5.76
CA ALA A 169 1.56 -11.14 -5.80
C ALA A 169 1.49 -12.13 -4.63
N PHE A 170 1.04 -11.68 -3.44
CA PHE A 170 0.74 -12.58 -2.33
C PHE A 170 -0.37 -13.58 -2.69
N HIS A 171 -1.45 -13.14 -3.33
CA HIS A 171 -2.57 -14.03 -3.70
C HIS A 171 -2.14 -15.21 -4.61
N LYS A 172 -1.15 -15.02 -5.49
CA LYS A 172 -0.61 -16.10 -6.33
C LYS A 172 0.02 -17.23 -5.51
N ILE A 173 0.71 -16.87 -4.43
CA ILE A 173 1.48 -17.81 -3.60
C ILE A 173 0.75 -18.20 -2.30
N GLN A 174 -0.36 -17.54 -1.99
CA GLN A 174 -1.01 -17.57 -0.69
C GLN A 174 -1.39 -18.98 -0.24
N ALA A 175 -1.89 -19.83 -1.15
CA ALA A 175 -2.26 -21.20 -0.80
C ALA A 175 -1.07 -22.03 -0.30
N ARG A 176 0.12 -21.83 -0.88
CA ARG A 176 1.35 -22.52 -0.46
C ARG A 176 1.95 -21.86 0.77
N LEU A 177 2.01 -20.53 0.77
CA LEU A 177 2.60 -19.74 1.84
C LEU A 177 1.86 -19.91 3.17
N THR A 178 0.52 -19.95 3.15
CA THR A 178 -0.30 -20.22 4.35
C THR A 178 0.03 -21.57 4.97
N ARG A 179 0.09 -22.63 4.16
CA ARG A 179 0.43 -23.98 4.64
C ARG A 179 1.82 -24.05 5.27
N GLU A 180 2.82 -23.40 4.65
CA GLU A 180 4.19 -23.40 5.18
C GLU A 180 4.32 -22.55 6.46
N LEU A 181 3.62 -21.41 6.54
CA LEU A 181 3.60 -20.60 7.76
C LEU A 181 2.83 -21.29 8.89
N GLU A 182 1.75 -22.00 8.61
CA GLU A 182 1.00 -22.75 9.62
C GLU A 182 1.79 -23.93 10.19
N LYS A 183 2.70 -24.54 9.40
CA LYS A 183 3.66 -25.51 9.93
C LYS A 183 4.67 -24.90 10.92
N LYS A 184 5.08 -23.65 10.69
CA LYS A 184 6.03 -22.92 11.56
C LYS A 184 5.36 -22.38 12.82
N PHE A 185 4.12 -21.92 12.68
CA PHE A 185 3.30 -21.41 13.77
C PHE A 185 2.21 -22.44 14.10
N SER A 186 2.60 -23.53 14.78
CA SER A 186 1.67 -24.55 15.23
C SER A 186 0.56 -23.93 16.09
N ASP A 187 -0.67 -24.44 15.93
CA ASP A 187 -1.88 -24.00 16.63
C ASP A 187 -2.31 -22.54 16.38
N ARG A 188 -1.68 -21.85 15.42
CA ARG A 188 -2.04 -20.49 15.02
C ARG A 188 -2.51 -20.43 13.57
N HIS A 189 -3.68 -19.84 13.35
CA HIS A 189 -4.18 -19.61 12.01
C HIS A 189 -3.54 -18.37 11.40
N VAL A 190 -2.98 -18.49 10.21
CA VAL A 190 -2.32 -17.36 9.52
C VAL A 190 -3.26 -16.80 8.45
N VAL A 191 -3.52 -15.50 8.51
CA VAL A 191 -4.40 -14.80 7.56
C VAL A 191 -3.71 -13.55 7.03
N PHE A 192 -3.83 -13.34 5.72
CA PHE A 192 -3.29 -12.17 5.03
C PHE A 192 -4.38 -11.12 4.83
N ILE A 193 -4.08 -9.87 5.17
CA ILE A 193 -5.00 -8.74 4.96
C ILE A 193 -4.20 -7.58 4.39
N ALA A 194 -4.73 -6.90 3.39
CA ALA A 194 -4.04 -5.71 2.90
C ALA A 194 -4.22 -4.49 3.81
N GLN A 195 -3.14 -3.75 4.02
CA GLN A 195 -3.09 -2.55 4.83
C GLN A 195 -3.75 -1.37 4.10
N ARG A 196 -5.07 -1.25 4.25
CA ARG A 196 -5.87 -0.20 3.60
C ARG A 196 -6.07 1.02 4.50
N ARG A 197 -5.83 2.22 3.95
CA ARG A 197 -6.02 3.48 4.69
C ARG A 197 -7.43 4.05 4.52
N MET A 198 -8.21 4.03 5.59
CA MET A 198 -9.51 4.70 5.68
C MET A 198 -9.34 6.19 5.92
N LEU A 199 -9.92 7.01 5.04
CA LEU A 199 -10.05 8.45 5.29
C LEU A 199 -11.37 8.71 6.04
N ARG A 200 -11.47 9.76 6.84
CA ARG A 200 -12.76 10.15 7.44
C ARG A 200 -13.66 10.79 6.38
N LYS A 201 -14.98 10.72 6.56
CA LYS A 201 -15.91 11.47 5.71
C LYS A 201 -15.66 12.96 5.95
N PRO A 202 -15.41 13.78 4.90
CA PRO A 202 -15.24 15.21 5.09
C PRO A 202 -16.54 15.78 5.67
N THR A 203 -16.43 16.51 6.78
CA THR A 203 -17.52 17.27 7.39
C THR A 203 -17.57 18.67 6.79
N ARG A 204 -18.64 19.43 7.07
CA ARG A 204 -18.79 20.82 6.60
C ARG A 204 -17.60 21.72 6.97
N ASN A 205 -16.97 21.46 8.12
CA ASN A 205 -15.82 22.23 8.63
C ASN A 205 -14.46 21.66 8.18
N SER A 206 -14.44 20.66 7.30
CA SER A 206 -13.17 20.05 6.89
C SER A 206 -12.40 20.93 5.91
N ARG A 207 -11.11 21.15 6.17
CA ARG A 207 -10.21 21.95 5.32
C ARG A 207 -9.67 21.18 4.09
N VAL A 208 -10.24 20.01 3.80
CA VAL A 208 -9.75 19.10 2.76
C VAL A 208 -10.29 19.58 1.41
N LYS A 209 -9.41 20.11 0.56
CA LYS A 209 -9.76 20.62 -0.78
C LYS A 209 -10.01 19.50 -1.80
N GLN A 210 -9.33 18.36 -1.65
CA GLN A 210 -9.41 17.25 -2.60
C GLN A 210 -10.58 16.30 -2.27
N LYS A 211 -11.30 15.86 -3.31
CA LYS A 211 -12.36 14.85 -3.17
C LYS A 211 -11.80 13.54 -2.64
N ARG A 212 -12.45 12.97 -1.61
CA ARG A 212 -12.09 11.66 -1.05
C ARG A 212 -12.25 10.56 -2.11
N PRO A 213 -11.20 9.74 -2.37
CA PRO A 213 -11.32 8.57 -3.23
C PRO A 213 -12.32 7.55 -2.67
N ARG A 214 -13.16 6.95 -3.53
CA ARG A 214 -14.12 5.89 -3.15
C ARG A 214 -13.42 4.67 -2.53
N SER A 215 -12.22 4.34 -3.03
CA SER A 215 -11.41 3.23 -2.53
C SER A 215 -11.05 3.35 -1.04
N ARG A 216 -10.99 4.58 -0.52
CA ARG A 216 -10.61 4.91 0.87
C ARG A 216 -11.83 5.23 1.74
N THR A 217 -12.98 4.69 1.36
CA THR A 217 -14.21 4.75 2.14
C THR A 217 -14.29 3.63 3.18
N LEU A 218 -14.98 3.87 4.30
CA LEU A 218 -15.10 2.86 5.38
C LEU A 218 -15.81 1.61 4.85
N THR A 219 -16.91 1.80 4.11
CA THR A 219 -17.68 0.70 3.51
C THR A 219 -16.84 -0.13 2.55
N ASN A 220 -16.19 0.52 1.57
CA ASN A 220 -15.36 -0.18 0.60
C ASN A 220 -14.16 -0.89 1.25
N VAL A 221 -13.52 -0.29 2.26
CA VAL A 221 -12.42 -0.95 2.97
C VAL A 221 -12.92 -2.18 3.75
N HIS A 222 -14.08 -2.10 4.40
CA HIS A 222 -14.65 -3.24 5.12
C HIS A 222 -15.05 -4.38 4.18
N GLU A 223 -15.55 -4.07 2.98
CA GLU A 223 -15.85 -5.08 1.95
C GLU A 223 -14.57 -5.77 1.45
N LYS A 224 -13.52 -4.98 1.19
CA LYS A 224 -12.23 -5.53 0.73
C LYS A 224 -11.48 -6.31 1.81
N ILE A 225 -11.67 -5.98 3.09
CA ILE A 225 -11.14 -6.82 4.19
C ILE A 225 -11.85 -8.17 4.22
N LEU A 226 -13.17 -8.22 4.01
CA LEU A 226 -13.89 -9.50 3.93
C LEU A 226 -13.38 -10.37 2.79
N GLU A 227 -13.15 -9.80 1.61
CA GLU A 227 -12.59 -10.51 0.45
C GLU A 227 -11.19 -11.09 0.74
N ASP A 228 -10.30 -10.31 1.36
CA ASP A 228 -8.94 -10.78 1.68
C ASP A 228 -8.95 -11.91 2.72
N LEU A 229 -9.85 -11.85 3.71
CA LEU A 229 -9.93 -12.85 4.77
C LEU A 229 -10.27 -14.24 4.24
N VAL A 230 -11.14 -14.32 3.23
CA VAL A 230 -11.69 -15.58 2.74
C VAL A 230 -10.96 -16.13 1.51
N PHE A 231 -9.94 -15.43 1.00
CA PHE A 231 -9.12 -15.93 -0.11
C PHE A 231 -8.49 -17.28 0.26
N PRO A 232 -8.59 -18.33 -0.58
CA PRO A 232 -8.84 -18.33 -2.02
C PRO A 232 -10.32 -18.33 -2.47
N THR A 233 -11.25 -18.48 -1.53
CA THR A 233 -12.68 -18.61 -1.87
C THR A 233 -13.30 -17.27 -2.19
N GLU A 234 -14.34 -17.32 -3.01
CA GLU A 234 -15.13 -16.15 -3.36
C GLU A 234 -16.40 -16.08 -2.51
N ILE A 235 -16.87 -14.85 -2.29
CA ILE A 235 -18.10 -14.61 -1.55
C ILE A 235 -19.26 -14.65 -2.54
N VAL A 236 -20.10 -15.67 -2.44
CA VAL A 236 -21.30 -15.87 -3.28
C VAL A 236 -22.38 -14.85 -2.92
N GLY A 237 -22.54 -14.54 -1.63
CA GLY A 237 -23.60 -13.66 -1.17
C GLY A 237 -23.33 -13.03 0.18
N LYS A 238 -24.00 -11.92 0.47
CA LYS A 238 -23.93 -11.22 1.77
C LYS A 238 -25.34 -10.78 2.16
N ARG A 239 -25.77 -11.16 3.36
CA ARG A 239 -27.04 -10.69 3.95
C ARG A 239 -26.77 -10.05 5.31
N THR A 240 -27.42 -8.93 5.61
CA THR A 240 -27.37 -8.33 6.95
C THR A 240 -28.67 -8.67 7.65
N ARG A 241 -28.60 -9.49 8.70
CA ARG A 241 -29.74 -9.66 9.62
C ARG A 241 -29.72 -8.54 10.64
N ILE A 242 -30.86 -7.91 10.85
CA ILE A 242 -31.07 -6.92 11.91
C ILE A 242 -32.01 -7.56 12.93
N SER A 243 -31.57 -7.66 14.18
CA SER A 243 -32.39 -8.18 15.28
C SER A 243 -33.33 -7.08 15.80
N ALA A 244 -34.35 -7.46 16.57
CA ALA A 244 -35.27 -6.50 17.21
C ALA A 244 -34.53 -5.49 18.11
N ASP A 245 -33.43 -5.92 18.75
CA ASP A 245 -32.56 -5.08 19.57
C ASP A 245 -31.70 -4.08 18.76
N GLY A 246 -31.80 -4.10 17.42
CA GLY A 246 -31.01 -3.27 16.51
C GLY A 246 -29.61 -3.79 16.21
N SER A 247 -29.20 -4.90 16.84
CA SER A 247 -27.92 -5.56 16.55
C SER A 247 -27.88 -6.07 15.10
N LYS A 248 -26.73 -5.89 14.44
CA LYS A 248 -26.53 -6.25 13.03
C LYS A 248 -25.58 -7.43 12.93
N LEU A 249 -26.04 -8.52 12.36
CA LEU A 249 -25.26 -9.71 12.07
C LEU A 249 -25.09 -9.84 10.56
N LEU A 250 -23.85 -9.74 10.10
CA LEU A 250 -23.51 -9.95 8.69
C LEU A 250 -23.33 -11.45 8.45
N LYS A 251 -24.22 -12.05 7.67
CA LYS A 251 -24.04 -13.43 7.21
C LYS A 251 -23.44 -13.41 5.82
N VAL A 252 -22.28 -14.03 5.69
CA VAL A 252 -21.50 -14.09 4.45
C VAL A 252 -21.53 -15.52 3.95
N PHE A 253 -21.99 -15.69 2.71
CA PHE A 253 -22.06 -16.98 2.05
C PHE A 253 -20.81 -17.20 1.21
N LEU A 254 -20.11 -18.29 1.48
CA LEU A 254 -18.94 -18.74 0.73
C LEU A 254 -19.34 -19.79 -0.30
N ASP A 255 -18.51 -20.07 -1.29
CA ASP A 255 -18.75 -21.18 -2.22
C ASP A 255 -18.65 -22.53 -1.50
N SER A 256 -19.61 -23.41 -1.73
CA SER A 256 -19.73 -24.71 -1.06
C SER A 256 -18.62 -25.69 -1.48
N LYS A 257 -17.97 -25.47 -2.62
CA LYS A 257 -16.88 -26.32 -3.12
C LYS A 257 -15.67 -26.35 -2.20
N ASP A 258 -15.42 -25.25 -1.49
CA ASP A 258 -14.24 -25.06 -0.67
C ASP A 258 -14.49 -25.31 0.82
N ALA A 259 -15.67 -25.87 1.16
CA ALA A 259 -16.09 -26.11 2.54
C ALA A 259 -15.03 -26.89 3.33
N THR A 260 -14.57 -28.02 2.79
CA THR A 260 -13.58 -28.89 3.43
C THR A 260 -12.26 -28.19 3.75
N SER A 261 -11.87 -27.21 2.93
CA SER A 261 -10.57 -26.53 3.06
C SER A 261 -10.60 -25.31 3.98
N LEU A 262 -11.77 -24.68 4.20
CA LEU A 262 -11.89 -23.45 4.98
C LEU A 262 -12.66 -23.59 6.29
N GLU A 263 -13.41 -24.67 6.49
CA GLU A 263 -14.29 -24.85 7.67
C GLU A 263 -13.54 -24.63 9.00
N TYR A 264 -12.34 -25.17 9.12
CA TYR A 264 -11.54 -25.05 10.34
C TYR A 264 -11.05 -23.62 10.66
N LYS A 265 -11.18 -22.65 9.72
CA LYS A 265 -10.74 -21.25 9.88
C LYS A 265 -11.90 -20.27 10.12
N LEU A 266 -13.16 -20.68 9.96
CA LEU A 266 -14.30 -19.75 9.96
C LEU A 266 -14.42 -18.93 11.25
N ASP A 267 -14.23 -19.56 12.41
CA ASP A 267 -14.28 -18.88 13.71
C ASP A 267 -13.16 -17.83 13.87
N SER A 268 -12.01 -18.11 13.27
CA SER A 268 -10.87 -17.19 13.24
C SER A 268 -11.19 -15.97 12.38
N PHE A 269 -11.79 -16.17 11.20
CA PHE A 269 -12.19 -15.07 10.33
C PHE A 269 -13.20 -14.15 11.00
N SER A 270 -14.20 -14.70 11.69
CA SER A 270 -15.19 -13.93 12.45
C SER A 270 -14.54 -13.11 13.56
N SER A 271 -13.62 -13.71 14.30
CA SER A 271 -12.91 -13.05 15.41
C SER A 271 -11.98 -11.93 14.92
N VAL A 272 -11.22 -12.18 13.85
CA VAL A 272 -10.34 -11.19 13.21
C VAL A 272 -11.16 -10.02 12.65
N TYR A 273 -12.25 -10.30 11.93
CA TYR A 273 -13.08 -9.25 11.38
C TYR A 273 -13.71 -8.37 12.47
N ARG A 274 -14.17 -8.99 13.55
CA ARG A 274 -14.70 -8.27 14.72
C ARG A 274 -13.64 -7.39 15.36
N ARG A 275 -12.41 -7.88 15.52
CA ARG A 275 -11.29 -7.11 16.10
C ARG A 275 -10.89 -5.90 15.25
N LEU A 276 -10.91 -6.05 13.92
CA LEU A 276 -10.49 -4.98 13.00
C LEU A 276 -11.58 -3.94 12.75
N THR A 277 -12.84 -4.37 12.67
CA THR A 277 -13.94 -3.52 12.21
C THR A 277 -15.00 -3.22 13.26
N GLY A 278 -15.03 -3.96 14.36
CA GLY A 278 -16.07 -3.90 15.39
C GLY A 278 -17.42 -4.47 14.95
N LYS A 279 -17.51 -5.11 13.78
CA LYS A 279 -18.75 -5.69 13.26
C LYS A 279 -18.75 -7.20 13.43
N GLU A 280 -19.92 -7.76 13.75
CA GLU A 280 -20.10 -9.20 13.87
C GLU A 280 -20.45 -9.83 12.53
N VAL A 281 -19.72 -10.90 12.19
CA VAL A 281 -19.87 -11.66 10.95
C VAL A 281 -19.99 -13.14 11.28
N LYS A 282 -20.89 -13.83 10.56
CA LYS A 282 -21.00 -15.27 10.53
C LYS A 282 -20.79 -15.75 9.09
N PHE A 283 -19.86 -16.67 8.89
CA PHE A 283 -19.64 -17.32 7.61
C PHE A 283 -20.49 -18.60 7.54
N GLU A 284 -21.18 -18.81 6.43
CA GLU A 284 -22.04 -19.97 6.19
C GLU A 284 -21.79 -20.47 4.76
N PHE A 285 -21.86 -21.78 4.53
CA PHE A 285 -21.94 -22.33 3.18
C PHE A 285 -23.42 -22.46 2.81
N PRO A 286 -23.84 -22.02 1.61
CA PRO A 286 -25.20 -22.26 1.16
C PRO A 286 -25.40 -23.77 0.97
N GLU A 287 -26.50 -24.28 1.52
CA GLU A 287 -26.98 -25.61 1.16
C GLU A 287 -27.42 -25.55 -0.29
N VAL A 288 -26.83 -26.40 -1.14
CA VAL A 288 -27.26 -26.52 -2.54
C VAL A 288 -28.74 -26.91 -2.49
N PRO A 289 -29.65 -26.16 -3.15
CA PRO A 289 -31.03 -26.61 -3.27
C PRO A 289 -30.99 -27.98 -3.95
N GLN A 290 -31.41 -29.03 -3.26
CA GLN A 290 -31.65 -30.32 -3.91
C GLN A 290 -32.86 -30.11 -4.82
N GLU A 291 -32.61 -29.98 -6.12
CA GLU A 291 -33.65 -30.02 -7.17
C GLU A 291 -34.21 -31.44 -7.31
#